data_AF-A0A523C9S6-F1
#
_entry.id   AF-A0A523C9S6-F1
#
_cell.length_a   1.000
_cell.length_b   1.000
_cell.length_c   1.000
_cell.angle_alpha   90.00
_cell.angle_beta   90.00
_cell.angle_gamma   90.00
#
_symmetry.space_group_name_H-M   'P 1'
#
loop_
_entity.id
_entity.type
_entity.pdbx_description
1 polymer ?
#
loop_
_entity_poly.entity_id
_entity_poly.type
_entity_poly.pdbx_seq_one_letter_code
_entity_poly.pdbx_strand_id
1 'polypeptide(L)'
;MHGPPRPITTRACTPGTDALPLHYNGKLYPIPSLSAVSVFDSMLSYYDAKNPTGSVKTPVTGAKIEVLGTGTASDGGVYMGVRVMAPSLE
;
A
#
# COMPACT_ATOMS: atom_id res chain seq x y z
N MET A 1 -20.63 -27.62 13.28
CA MET A 1 -20.39 -26.42 14.11
C MET A 1 -19.15 -25.74 13.58
N HIS A 2 -19.29 -24.63 12.86
CA HIS A 2 -18.16 -23.85 12.33
C HIS A 2 -17.82 -22.81 13.41
N GLY A 3 -16.63 -22.92 14.01
CA GLY A 3 -16.19 -21.96 15.02
C GLY A 3 -16.05 -20.56 14.44
N PRO A 4 -16.08 -19.51 15.28
CA PRO A 4 -15.88 -18.14 14.81
C PRO A 4 -14.51 -18.00 14.13
N PRO A 5 -14.40 -17.20 13.05
CA PRO A 5 -13.12 -16.96 12.39
C PRO A 5 -12.13 -16.35 13.40
N ARG A 6 -10.91 -16.89 13.42
CA ARG A 6 -9.86 -16.42 14.33
C ARG A 6 -9.51 -14.96 14.00
N PRO A 7 -9.27 -14.11 15.02
CA PRO A 7 -8.79 -12.76 14.79
C PRO A 7 -7.46 -12.80 14.03
N ILE A 8 -7.30 -11.91 13.05
CA ILE A 8 -6.05 -11.70 12.31
C ILE A 8 -5.03 -11.12 13.30
N THR A 9 -4.36 -11.98 14.06
CA THR A 9 -3.35 -11.60 15.08
C THR A 9 -1.95 -11.80 14.54
N THR A 10 -1.68 -11.25 13.36
CA THR A 10 -0.32 -10.99 12.94
C THR A 10 -0.27 -9.51 12.61
N ARG A 11 0.45 -8.72 13.41
CA ARG A 11 0.98 -7.43 12.94
C ARG A 11 1.95 -7.78 11.81
N ALA A 12 1.42 -8.01 10.61
CA ALA A 12 2.22 -8.22 9.44
C ALA A 12 2.98 -6.91 9.20
N CYS A 13 4.30 -6.94 9.36
CA CYS A 13 5.16 -5.93 8.78
C CYS A 13 4.78 -5.85 7.30
N THR A 14 4.29 -4.70 6.85
CA THR A 14 3.92 -4.53 5.44
C THR A 14 5.18 -4.77 4.62
N PRO A 15 5.24 -5.83 3.79
CA PRO A 15 6.46 -6.16 3.06
C PRO A 15 6.79 -5.02 2.10
N GLY A 16 8.08 -4.70 1.98
CA GLY A 16 8.57 -3.73 1.01
C GLY A 16 8.21 -4.12 -0.42
N THR A 17 8.41 -3.21 -1.36
CA THR A 17 8.16 -3.53 -2.78
C THR A 17 9.11 -4.61 -3.26
N ASP A 18 8.68 -5.42 -4.22
CA ASP A 18 9.58 -6.38 -4.85
C ASP A 18 10.69 -5.66 -5.62
N ALA A 19 11.89 -6.24 -5.60
CA ALA A 19 12.96 -5.80 -6.49
C ALA A 19 12.67 -6.26 -7.93
N LEU A 20 12.95 -5.41 -8.91
CA LEU A 20 12.68 -5.70 -10.32
C LEU A 20 13.96 -5.56 -11.18
N PRO A 21 14.49 -6.66 -11.73
CA PRO A 21 15.59 -6.62 -12.70
C PRO A 21 15.05 -6.32 -14.11
N LEU A 22 14.80 -5.04 -14.41
CA LEU A 22 14.27 -4.63 -15.70
C LEU A 22 15.35 -4.73 -16.78
N HIS A 23 15.08 -5.46 -17.86
CA HIS A 23 15.92 -5.43 -19.06
C HIS A 23 15.29 -4.51 -20.09
N TYR A 24 15.97 -3.42 -20.44
CA TYR A 24 15.49 -2.44 -21.40
C TYR A 24 16.60 -2.15 -22.41
N ASN A 25 16.29 -2.21 -23.71
CA ASN A 25 17.27 -2.07 -24.81
C ASN A 25 18.53 -2.94 -24.63
N GLY A 26 18.35 -4.19 -24.16
CA GLY A 26 19.44 -5.14 -23.95
C GLY A 26 20.34 -4.85 -22.74
N LYS A 27 20.02 -3.84 -21.92
CA LYS A 27 20.76 -3.49 -20.70
C LYS A 27 19.92 -3.77 -19.44
N LEU A 28 20.58 -4.26 -18.39
CA LEU A 28 19.98 -4.44 -17.06
C LEU A 28 19.88 -3.09 -16.32
N TYR A 29 18.68 -2.79 -15.84
CA TYR A 29 18.34 -1.68 -14.97
C TYR A 29 17.77 -2.27 -13.66
N PRO A 30 18.60 -2.41 -12.62
CA PRO A 30 18.12 -2.94 -11.35
C PRO A 30 17.28 -1.90 -10.62
N ILE A 31 16.03 -2.25 -10.29
CA ILE A 31 15.14 -1.45 -9.44
C ILE A 31 15.12 -2.12 -8.07
N PRO A 32 15.70 -1.49 -7.02
CA PRO A 32 15.79 -2.09 -5.70
C PRO A 32 14.42 -2.13 -5.02
N SER A 33 14.30 -3.02 -4.04
CA SER A 33 13.18 -3.00 -3.09
C SER A 33 13.20 -1.70 -2.29
N LEU A 34 12.02 -1.14 -2.05
CA LEU A 34 11.81 0.01 -1.17
C LEU A 34 10.97 -0.39 0.04
N SER A 35 11.20 0.27 1.17
CA SER A 35 10.36 0.11 2.36
C SER A 35 8.90 0.43 2.06
N ALA A 36 7.99 -0.35 2.63
CA ALA A 36 6.56 -0.10 2.49
C ALA A 36 6.15 1.19 3.18
N VAL A 37 5.20 1.90 2.56
CA VAL A 37 4.47 3.03 3.17
C VAL A 37 3.04 2.58 3.40
N SER A 38 2.65 2.42 4.67
CA SER A 38 1.35 1.84 5.05
C SER A 38 0.20 2.84 5.12
N VAL A 39 0.49 4.14 4.99
CA VAL A 39 -0.50 5.22 5.15
C VAL A 39 -0.51 6.09 3.90
N PHE A 40 -1.67 6.17 3.27
CA PHE A 40 -2.02 7.27 2.39
C PHE A 40 -2.61 8.41 3.23
N ASP A 41 -2.13 9.63 3.00
CA ASP A 41 -2.61 10.85 3.64
C ASP A 41 -2.77 11.93 2.57
N SER A 42 -4.02 12.28 2.25
CA SER A 42 -4.33 13.25 1.19
C SER A 42 -3.83 14.67 1.48
N MET A 43 -3.33 14.94 2.70
CA MET A 43 -2.65 16.19 3.05
C MET A 43 -1.21 16.26 2.53
N LEU A 44 -0.63 15.14 2.09
CA LEU A 44 0.71 15.06 1.52
C LEU A 44 0.68 15.19 -0.01
N SER A 45 1.77 15.68 -0.59
CA SER A 45 1.94 15.70 -2.05
C SER A 45 2.55 14.38 -2.53
N TYR A 46 1.84 13.71 -3.44
CA TYR A 46 2.33 12.53 -4.16
C TYR A 46 2.70 12.86 -5.62
N TYR A 47 2.79 14.14 -5.96
CA TYR A 47 3.18 14.62 -7.29
C TYR A 47 4.64 15.05 -7.32
N ASP A 48 5.37 14.63 -8.36
CA ASP A 48 6.72 15.08 -8.68
C ASP A 48 6.76 15.64 -10.10
N ALA A 49 7.12 16.93 -10.23
CA ALA A 49 7.23 17.60 -11.52
C ALA A 49 8.33 17.01 -12.42
N LYS A 50 9.33 16.33 -11.86
CA LYS A 50 10.39 15.64 -12.61
C LYS A 50 9.98 14.23 -13.04
N ASN A 51 8.92 13.67 -12.45
CA ASN A 51 8.35 12.37 -12.80
C ASN A 51 6.82 12.45 -12.91
N PRO A 52 6.29 13.23 -13.88
CA PRO A 52 4.86 13.52 -13.95
C PRO A 52 4.00 12.30 -14.33
N THR A 53 4.57 11.29 -14.99
CA THR A 53 3.86 10.07 -15.39
C THR A 53 3.88 8.98 -14.32
N GLY A 54 4.86 9.01 -13.41
CA GLY A 54 4.99 8.07 -12.29
C GLY A 54 4.51 8.65 -10.96
N SER A 55 3.80 9.77 -10.96
CA SER A 55 3.32 10.46 -9.76
C SER A 55 1.87 10.92 -9.93
N VAL A 56 1.20 11.30 -8.84
CA VAL A 56 -0.25 11.59 -8.86
C VAL A 56 -0.57 12.90 -8.15
N LYS A 57 -1.47 13.69 -8.74
CA LYS A 57 -2.09 14.85 -8.10
C LYS A 57 -3.38 14.40 -7.43
N THR A 58 -3.50 14.64 -6.13
CA THR A 58 -4.67 14.26 -5.33
C THR A 58 -5.32 15.50 -4.72
N PRO A 59 -6.66 15.56 -4.64
CA PRO A 59 -7.34 16.59 -3.86
C PRO A 59 -6.95 16.55 -2.39
N VAL A 60 -6.73 17.71 -1.77
CA VAL A 60 -6.42 17.85 -0.35
C VAL A 60 -7.73 17.85 0.43
N THR A 61 -8.05 16.73 1.07
CA THR A 61 -9.39 16.52 1.67
C THR A 61 -9.34 16.05 3.13
N GLY A 62 -8.15 15.82 3.69
CA GLY A 62 -7.98 15.23 5.02
C GLY A 62 -8.23 13.71 5.09
N ALA A 63 -8.63 13.08 3.98
CA ALA A 63 -8.79 11.62 3.91
C ALA A 63 -7.47 10.89 4.21
N LYS A 64 -7.56 9.80 4.98
CA LYS A 64 -6.44 8.88 5.23
C LYS A 64 -6.86 7.43 5.07
N ILE A 65 -5.96 6.62 4.53
CA ILE A 65 -6.15 5.16 4.42
C ILE A 65 -4.91 4.50 4.99
N GLU A 66 -5.08 3.67 6.01
CA GLU A 66 -3.99 2.95 6.66
C GLU A 66 -4.19 1.45 6.57
N VAL A 67 -3.13 0.75 6.16
CA VAL A 67 -3.06 -0.71 6.19
C VAL A 67 -2.74 -1.17 7.61
N LEU A 68 -3.64 -1.96 8.20
CA LEU A 68 -3.47 -2.51 9.54
C LEU A 68 -2.72 -3.85 9.54
N GLY A 69 -2.76 -4.55 8.40
CA GLY A 69 -2.07 -5.82 8.20
C GLY A 69 -2.69 -6.63 7.07
N THR A 70 -2.02 -7.70 6.69
CA THR A 70 -2.48 -8.70 5.73
C THR A 70 -2.53 -10.07 6.38
N GLY A 71 -3.39 -10.96 5.88
CA GLY A 71 -3.48 -12.32 6.38
C GLY A 71 -4.14 -13.26 5.38
N THR A 72 -3.75 -14.53 5.43
CA THR A 72 -4.42 -15.60 4.68
C THR A 72 -5.55 -16.15 5.53
N ALA A 73 -6.77 -16.16 5.00
CA ALA A 73 -7.91 -16.77 5.67
C ALA A 73 -7.93 -18.29 5.44
N SER A 74 -8.81 -18.97 6.16
CA SER A 74 -8.95 -20.43 6.12
C SER A 74 -9.42 -20.99 4.77
N ASP A 75 -9.96 -20.14 3.90
CA ASP A 75 -10.34 -20.48 2.52
C ASP A 75 -9.16 -20.37 1.54
N GLY A 76 -7.96 -20.00 2.02
CA GLY A 76 -6.78 -19.75 1.20
C GLY A 76 -6.73 -18.37 0.55
N GLY A 77 -7.75 -17.52 0.76
CA GLY A 77 -7.78 -16.15 0.30
C GLY A 77 -6.82 -15.27 1.11
N VAL A 78 -6.24 -14.25 0.46
CA VAL A 78 -5.40 -13.24 1.12
C VAL A 78 -6.19 -11.95 1.27
N TYR A 79 -6.27 -11.45 2.49
CA TYR A 79 -7.06 -10.27 2.85
C TYR A 79 -6.19 -9.20 3.48
N MET A 80 -6.59 -7.94 3.31
CA MET A 80 -5.96 -6.77 3.91
C MET A 80 -6.96 -6.03 4.78
N GLY A 81 -6.60 -5.83 6.05
CA GLY A 81 -7.37 -4.96 6.95
C GLY A 81 -6.97 -3.51 6.72
N VAL A 82 -7.95 -2.63 6.52
CA VAL A 82 -7.73 -1.19 6.32
C VAL A 82 -8.54 -0.35 7.31
N ARG A 83 -7.94 0.74 7.77
CA ARG A 83 -8.61 1.83 8.48
C ARG A 83 -8.78 3.01 7.53
N VAL A 84 -10.01 3.47 7.36
CA VAL A 84 -10.33 4.61 6.51
C VAL A 84 -10.82 5.76 7.38
N MET A 85 -10.19 6.92 7.24
CA MET A 85 -10.64 8.18 7.81
C MET A 85 -11.28 9.02 6.71
N ALA A 86 -12.54 9.39 6.92
CA ALA A 86 -13.30 10.18 5.96
C ALA A 86 -12.68 11.58 5.78
N PRO A 87 -12.82 12.18 4.58
CA PRO A 87 -12.43 13.56 4.36
C PRO A 87 -13.24 14.53 5.24
N SER A 88 -12.59 15.60 5.69
CA SER A 88 -13.29 16.72 6.32
C SER A 88 -13.97 17.52 5.22
N LEU A 89 -15.29 17.44 5.14
CA LEU A 89 -16.10 18.34 4.32
C LEU A 89 -16.30 19.61 5.15
N GLU A 90 -15.46 20.62 4.94
CA GLU A 90 -15.75 22.00 5.37
C GLU A 90 -16.59 22.72 4.30
#